data_AF-A0A3C1YWX6-F1
#
_entry.id   AF-A0A3C1YWX6-F1
#
_cell.length_a   1.000
_cell.length_b   1.000
_cell.length_c   1.000
_cell.angle_alpha   90.00
_cell.angle_beta   90.00
_cell.angle_gamma   90.00
#
_symmetry.space_group_name_H-M   'P 1'
#
loop_
_entity.id
_entity.type
_entity.pdbx_description
1 polymer ?
#
loop_
_entity_poly.entity_id
_entity_poly.type
_entity_poly.pdbx_seq_one_letter_code
_entity_poly.pdbx_strand_id
1 'polypeptide(L)' 'MQAKRSKTETRDILLRDLPIQLADKIKVAATLHRTSMKDYILEILRKHVDELESRGVVLTLTGSKKKP' A
#
# COMPACT_ATOMS: atom_id res chain seq x y z
N MET A 1 23.83 -26.56 -0.73
CA MET A 1 23.15 -25.69 -1.71
C MET A 1 22.29 -24.70 -0.94
N GLN A 2 22.61 -23.42 -1.00
CA GLN A 2 21.98 -22.38 -0.18
C GLN A 2 20.68 -21.92 -0.86
N ALA A 3 19.53 -22.15 -0.22
CA ALA A 3 18.24 -21.73 -0.74
C ALA A 3 18.20 -20.19 -0.86
N LYS A 4 18.13 -19.68 -2.09
CA LYS A 4 17.89 -18.26 -2.36
C LYS A 4 16.52 -17.92 -1.76
N ARG A 5 16.51 -17.17 -0.66
CA ARG A 5 15.28 -16.63 -0.05
C ARG A 5 14.46 -15.95 -1.14
N SER A 6 13.20 -16.37 -1.28
CA SER A 6 12.25 -15.77 -2.20
C SER A 6 12.21 -14.27 -1.95
N LYS A 7 12.51 -13.49 -2.99
CA LYS A 7 12.17 -12.07 -3.01
C LYS A 7 10.70 -11.99 -2.62
N THR A 8 10.37 -11.28 -1.55
CA THR A 8 9.00 -11.01 -1.13
C THR A 8 8.21 -10.61 -2.38
N GLU A 9 7.17 -11.37 -2.73
CA GLU A 9 6.37 -11.09 -3.92
C GLU A 9 5.69 -9.73 -3.76
N THR A 10 6.30 -8.69 -4.32
CA THR A 10 5.70 -7.35 -4.36
C THR A 10 4.83 -7.26 -5.60
N ARG A 11 3.55 -6.93 -5.42
CA ARG A 11 2.71 -6.47 -6.52
C ARG A 11 2.96 -4.98 -6.68
N ASP A 12 3.46 -4.57 -7.85
CA ASP A 12 3.67 -3.15 -8.14
C ASP A 12 2.32 -2.43 -8.27
N ILE A 13 2.18 -1.31 -7.58
CA ILE A 13 1.00 -0.44 -7.66
C ILE A 13 1.45 0.88 -8.27
N LEU A 14 0.83 1.24 -9.40
CA LEU A 14 0.99 2.55 -10.02
C LEU A 14 -0.20 3.43 -9.62
N LEU A 15 0.09 4.51 -8.88
CA LEU A 15 -0.90 5.56 -8.62
C LEU A 15 -0.92 6.50 -9.83
N ARG A 16 -1.99 6.42 -10.60
CA ARG A 16 -2.25 7.30 -11.76
C ARG A 16 -3.39 8.26 -11.43
N ASP A 17 -3.45 9.36 -12.17
CA ASP A 17 -4.55 10.33 -12.13
C ASP A 17 -4.81 10.96 -10.74
N LEU A 18 -3.77 11.04 -9.91
CA LEU A 18 -3.83 11.75 -8.64
C LEU A 18 -4.01 13.25 -8.92
N PRO A 19 -5.03 13.92 -8.36
CA PRO A 19 -5.20 15.35 -8.53
C PRO A 19 -3.93 16.10 -8.12
N ILE A 20 -3.48 17.05 -8.94
CA ILE A 20 -2.20 17.77 -8.76
C ILE A 20 -2.08 18.33 -7.34
N GLN A 21 -3.14 19.00 -6.87
CA GLN A 21 -3.17 19.58 -5.52
C GLN A 21 -3.00 18.55 -4.41
N LEU A 22 -3.50 17.31 -4.61
CA LEU A 22 -3.35 16.24 -3.64
C LEU A 22 -1.92 15.68 -3.70
N ALA A 23 -1.35 15.51 -4.89
CA ALA A 23 0.04 15.10 -5.07
C ALA A 23 1.01 16.06 -4.35
N ASP A 24 0.80 17.37 -4.50
CA ASP A 24 1.62 18.41 -3.86
C ASP A 24 1.51 18.34 -2.34
N LYS A 25 0.30 18.21 -1.80
CA LYS A 25 0.08 18.07 -0.35
C LYS A 25 0.77 16.83 0.21
N ILE A 26 0.68 15.70 -0.48
CA ILE A 26 1.34 14.46 -0.06
C ILE A 26 2.86 14.62 -0.10
N LYS A 27 3.41 15.29 -1.12
CA LYS A 27 4.85 15.56 -1.23
C LYS A 27 5.35 16.44 -0.07
N VAL A 28 4.61 17.49 0.26
CA VAL A 28 4.93 18.36 1.41
C VAL A 28 4.85 17.57 2.72
N ALA A 29 3.80 16.76 2.90
CA ALA A 29 3.65 15.95 4.10
C ALA A 29 4.77 14.92 4.25
N ALA A 30 5.15 14.21 3.18
CA ALA A 30 6.30 13.30 3.20
C ALA A 30 7.61 14.02 3.62
N THR A 31 7.81 15.24 3.12
CA THR A 31 8.97 16.08 3.48
C THR A 31 8.98 16.41 4.97
N LEU A 32 7.84 16.80 5.55
CA LEU A 32 7.72 17.09 6.99
C LEU A 32 8.05 15.87 7.85
N HIS A 33 7.67 14.67 7.38
CA HIS A 33 7.97 13.41 8.05
C HIS A 33 9.38 12.87 7.76
N ARG A 34 10.20 13.58 6.96
CA ARG A 34 11.54 13.17 6.53
C ARG A 34 11.56 11.78 5.85
N THR A 35 10.49 11.46 5.12
CA THR A 35 10.33 10.20 4.40
C THR A 35 10.20 10.45 2.90
N SER A 36 10.45 9.41 2.09
CA SER A 36 10.13 9.50 0.67
C SER A 36 8.62 9.53 0.48
N MET A 37 8.14 10.16 -0.61
CA MET A 37 6.70 10.18 -0.93
C MET A 37 6.12 8.76 -1.03
N LYS A 38 6.91 7.81 -1.55
CA LYS A 38 6.54 6.39 -1.62
C LYS A 38 6.33 5.81 -0.23
N ASP A 39 7.30 5.96 0.67
CA ASP A 39 7.24 5.36 2.00
C ASP A 39 6.13 6.00 2.84
N TYR A 40 5.94 7.31 2.69
CA TYR A 40 4.85 8.04 3.33
C TYR A 40 3.47 7.50 2.92
N ILE A 41 3.24 7.31 1.61
CA ILE A 41 1.99 6.73 1.11
C ILE A 41 1.82 5.29 1.62
N LEU A 42 2.88 4.48 1.59
CA LEU A 42 2.83 3.10 2.09
C LEU A 42 2.47 3.05 3.59
N GLU A 43 3.00 3.97 4.39
CA GLU A 43 2.67 4.07 5.82
C GLU A 43 1.19 4.44 6.04
N ILE A 44 0.67 5.41 5.27
CA ILE A 44 -0.76 5.77 5.31
C ILE A 44 -1.63 4.57 4.96
N LEU A 45 -1.31 3.88 3.86
CA LEU A 45 -2.08 2.72 3.40
C LEU A 45 -2.07 1.60 4.45
N ARG A 46 -0.91 1.32 5.07
CA ARG A 46 -0.82 0.32 6.12
C ARG A 46 -1.68 0.69 7.34
N LYS A 47 -1.53 1.91 7.85
CA LYS A 47 -2.33 2.39 8.99
C LYS A 47 -3.82 2.30 8.72
N HIS A 48 -4.24 2.64 7.50
CA HIS A 48 -5.64 2.55 7.11
C HIS A 48 -6.15 1.10 7.07
N VAL A 49 -5.36 0.17 6.53
CA VAL A 49 -5.70 -1.26 6.52
C VAL A 49 -5.80 -1.79 7.95
N ASP A 50 -4.81 -1.49 8.80
CA ASP A 50 -4.79 -1.91 10.21
C ASP A 50 -6.03 -1.36 10.96
N GLU A 51 -6.43 -0.11 10.70
CA GLU A 51 -7.64 0.49 11.25
C GLU A 51 -8.91 -0.24 10.81
N LEU A 52 -9.02 -0.60 9.53
CA LEU A 52 -10.17 -1.34 9.01
C LEU A 52 -10.25 -2.76 9.61
N GLU A 53 -9.13 -3.45 9.71
CA GLU A 53 -9.06 -4.79 10.32
C GLU A 53 -9.41 -4.74 11.80
N SER A 54 -8.95 -3.72 12.53
CA SER A 54 -9.33 -3.51 13.95
C SER A 54 -10.84 -3.31 14.15
N ARG A 55 -11.56 -2.85 13.11
CA ARG A 55 -13.02 -2.69 13.09
C ARG A 55 -13.75 -3.94 12.63
N GLY A 56 -13.03 -5.05 12.40
CA GLY A 56 -13.58 -6.33 11.97
C GLY A 56 -13.83 -6.44 10.47
N VAL A 57 -13.32 -5.51 9.65
CA VAL A 57 -13.42 -5.61 8.19
C VAL A 57 -12.39 -6.62 7.67
N VAL A 58 -12.85 -7.71 7.06
CA VAL A 58 -11.96 -8.72 6.45
C VAL A 58 -11.58 -8.28 5.03
N LEU A 59 -10.36 -7.78 4.85
CA LEU A 59 -9.83 -7.29 3.57
C LEU A 59 -9.07 -8.39 2.81
N THR A 60 -9.73 -9.52 2.54
CA THR A 60 -9.15 -10.59 1.71
C THR A 60 -9.85 -10.64 0.36
N LEU A 61 -9.06 -10.64 -0.73
CA LEU A 61 -9.57 -11.00 -2.04
C LEU A 61 -9.78 -12.52 -2.07
N THR A 62 -10.94 -12.98 -1.61
CA THR A 62 -11.39 -14.35 -1.89
C THR A 62 -11.65 -14.45 -3.38
N GLY A 63 -10.69 -15.04 -4.11
CA GLY A 63 -10.80 -15.29 -5.54
C GLY A 63 -12.02 -16.15 -5.84
N SER A 64 -13.15 -15.50 -6.14
CA SER A 64 -14.38 -16.15 -6.57
C SER A 64 -14.26 -16.43 -8.06
N LYS A 65 -13.82 -17.66 -8.39
CA LYS A 65 -14.48 -18.59 -9.33
C LYS A 65 -13.63 -19.86 -9.48
N LYS A 66 -13.83 -20.81 -8.56
CA LYS A 66 -13.74 -22.23 -8.90
C LYS A 66 -15.03 -22.54 -9.66
N LYS A 67 -14.97 -22.54 -11.00
CA LYS A 67 -16.11 -22.96 -11.83
C LYS A 67 -16.17 -24.50 -11.77
N PRO A 68 -17.34 -25.11 -11.56
CA PRO A 68 -17.50 -26.57 -11.54
C PRO A 68 -17.12 -27.21 -12.87
#